data_AF-A0A845RW55-F1
#
_entry.id   AF-A0A845RW55-F1
#
_cell.length_a   1.000
_cell.length_b   1.000
_cell.length_c   1.000
_cell.angle_alpha   90.00
_cell.angle_beta   90.00
_cell.angle_gamma   90.00
#
_symmetry.space_group_name_H-M   'P 1'
#
loop_
_entity.id
_entity.type
_entity.pdbx_description
1 polymer ?
#
loop_
_entity_poly.entity_id
_entity_poly.type
_entity_poly.pdbx_seq_one_letter_code
_entity_poly.pdbx_strand_id
1 'polypeptide(L)' 'MQHSQSEIKKILDQGMITRSLVESEVSMRKCEMFSEMAHDREVKAFFKDQASALEGLNGFLKSKLAQIM' A
#
# COMPACT_ATOMS: atom_id res chain seq x y z
N MET A 1 -20.91 -15.96 -20.34
CA MET A 1 -21.37 -14.59 -19.98
C MET A 1 -20.40 -13.61 -20.58
N GLN A 2 -20.86 -12.64 -21.38
CA GLN A 2 -20.02 -11.53 -21.84
C GLN A 2 -20.09 -10.44 -20.77
N HIS A 3 -18.96 -10.12 -20.14
CA HIS A 3 -18.91 -9.01 -19.19
C HIS A 3 -19.06 -7.67 -19.92
N SER A 4 -19.81 -6.75 -19.35
CA SER A 4 -19.84 -5.35 -19.78
C SER A 4 -18.47 -4.69 -19.58
N GLN A 5 -18.18 -3.64 -20.35
CA GLN A 5 -16.95 -2.87 -20.17
C GLN A 5 -16.83 -2.28 -18.76
N SER A 6 -17.95 -1.92 -18.13
CA SER A 6 -17.99 -1.45 -16.73
C SER A 6 -17.58 -2.53 -15.73
N GLU A 7 -18.04 -3.77 -15.93
CA GLU A 7 -17.64 -4.90 -15.06
C GLU A 7 -16.16 -5.23 -15.22
N ILE A 8 -15.66 -5.22 -16.46
CA ILE A 8 -14.22 -5.42 -16.74
C ILE A 8 -13.40 -4.33 -16.05
N LYS A 9 -13.79 -3.06 -16.18
CA LYS A 9 -13.11 -1.95 -15.52
C LYS A 9 -13.10 -2.10 -14.00
N LYS A 10 -14.24 -2.47 -13.40
CA LYS A 10 -14.35 -2.70 -11.94
C LYS A 10 -13.36 -3.77 -11.47
N ILE A 11 -13.27 -4.89 -12.18
CA ILE A 11 -12.34 -5.99 -11.86
C ILE A 11 -10.88 -5.53 -11.97
N LEU A 12 -10.53 -4.80 -13.03
CA LEU A 12 -9.17 -4.29 -13.23
C LEU A 12 -8.78 -3.27 -12.15
N ASP A 13 -9.67 -2.33 -11.83
CA ASP A 13 -9.45 -1.34 -10.76
C ASP A 13 -9.26 -2.04 -9.40
N GLN A 14 -10.10 -3.04 -9.10
CA GLN A 14 -9.98 -3.83 -7.87
C GLN A 14 -8.64 -4.58 -7.80
N GLY A 15 -8.23 -5.22 -8.90
CA GLY A 15 -6.94 -5.90 -9.00
C GLY A 15 -5.76 -4.95 -8.80
N MET A 16 -5.80 -3.78 -9.43
CA MET A 16 -4.76 -2.76 -9.28
C MET A 16 -4.65 -2.25 -7.84
N ILE A 17 -5.77 -1.86 -7.22
CA ILE A 17 -5.76 -1.34 -5.84
C ILE A 17 -5.31 -2.42 -4.86
N THR A 18 -5.77 -3.66 -5.03
CA THR A 18 -5.37 -4.79 -4.17
C THR A 18 -3.87 -5.03 -4.27
N ARG A 19 -3.32 -5.06 -5.49
CA ARG A 19 -1.88 -5.24 -5.70
C ARG A 19 -1.07 -4.10 -5.07
N SER A 20 -1.47 -2.85 -5.30
CA SER A 20 -0.79 -1.68 -4.70
C SER A 20 -0.84 -1.72 -3.18
N LEU A 21 -1.94 -2.20 -2.59
CA LEU A 21 -2.07 -2.34 -1.14
C LEU A 21 -1.07 -3.36 -0.60
N VAL A 22 -0.97 -4.54 -1.22
CA VAL A 22 -0.01 -5.58 -0.83
C VAL A 22 1.43 -5.07 -0.95
N GLU A 23 1.78 -4.44 -2.07
CA GLU A 23 3.13 -3.90 -2.31
C GLU A 23 3.49 -2.81 -1.29
N SER A 24 2.53 -1.94 -0.94
CA SER A 24 2.71 -0.87 0.04
C SER A 24 2.81 -1.41 1.47
N GLU A 25 1.99 -2.38 1.87
CA GLU A 25 2.09 -3.03 3.19
C GLU A 25 3.43 -3.78 3.37
N VAL A 26 3.91 -4.47 2.33
CA VAL A 26 5.23 -5.12 2.35
C VAL A 26 6.35 -4.08 2.47
N SER A 27 6.25 -2.98 1.73
CA SER A 27 7.24 -1.90 1.79
C SER A 27 7.28 -1.24 3.17
N MET A 28 6.11 -1.07 3.80
CA MET A 28 5.97 -0.50 5.14
C MET A 28 6.70 -1.38 6.17
N ARG A 29 6.43 -2.69 6.16
CA ARG A 29 7.10 -3.65 7.06
C ARG A 29 8.61 -3.71 6.85
N LYS A 30 9.08 -3.57 5.61
CA LYS A 30 10.52 -3.45 5.33
C LYS A 30 11.11 -2.20 5.95
N CYS A 31 10.41 -1.06 5.88
CA CYS A 31 10.86 0.17 6.52
C CYS A 31 10.91 0.01 8.05
N GLU A 32 9.88 -0.58 8.67
CA GLU A 32 9.90 -0.89 10.11
C GLU A 32 11.11 -1.75 10.49
N MET A 33 11.32 -2.85 9.77
CA MET A 33 12.47 -3.74 9.98
C MET A 33 13.82 -3.01 9.80
N PHE A 34 13.97 -2.19 8.76
CA PHE A 34 15.21 -1.44 8.55
C PHE A 34 15.44 -0.36 9.62
N SER A 35 14.38 0.26 10.14
CA SER A 35 14.45 1.18 11.28
C SER A 35 14.93 0.48 12.55
N GLU A 36 14.47 -0.75 12.80
CA GLU A 36 14.91 -1.58 13.93
C GLU A 36 16.37 -2.02 13.82
N MET A 37 16.82 -2.35 12.61
CA MET A 37 18.20 -2.78 12.34
C MET A 37 19.21 -1.63 12.28
N ALA A 38 18.74 -0.40 12.07
CA ALA A 38 19.62 0.76 11.92
C ALA A 38 20.29 1.16 13.25
N HIS A 39 21.62 1.25 13.21
CA HIS A 39 22.41 1.81 14.31
C HIS A 39 22.55 3.33 14.24
N ASP A 40 22.50 3.89 13.02
CA ASP A 40 22.53 5.32 12.81
C ASP A 40 21.16 5.95 13.10
N ARG A 41 21.16 7.08 13.83
CA ARG A 41 19.93 7.75 14.28
C ARG A 41 19.13 8.35 13.11
N GLU A 42 19.80 8.91 12.11
CA GLU A 42 19.16 9.55 10.97
C GLU A 42 18.56 8.48 10.05
N VAL A 43 19.28 7.39 9.80
CA VAL A 43 18.77 6.24 9.04
C VAL A 43 17.55 5.62 9.73
N LYS A 44 17.59 5.49 11.06
CA LYS A 44 16.45 5.00 11.85
C LYS A 44 15.21 5.90 11.69
N ALA A 45 15.40 7.21 11.82
CA ALA A 45 14.33 8.19 11.66
C ALA A 45 13.77 8.18 10.24
N PHE A 46 14.63 8.15 9.23
CA PHE A 46 14.23 8.06 7.83
C PHE A 46 13.28 6.88 7.58
N PHE A 47 13.67 5.66 7.97
CA PHE A 47 12.81 4.50 7.75
C PHE A 47 11.51 4.53 8.56
N LYS A 48 11.53 5.12 9.75
CA LYS A 48 10.31 5.33 10.53
C LYS A 48 9.33 6.27 9.82
N ASP A 49 9.83 7.38 9.27
CA ASP A 49 9.01 8.35 8.53
C ASP A 49 8.45 7.73 7.23
N GLN A 50 9.25 6.91 6.53
CA GLN A 50 8.77 6.16 5.36
C GLN A 50 7.66 5.17 5.72
N ALA A 51 7.76 4.46 6.85
CA ALA A 51 6.71 3.56 7.32
C ALA A 51 5.39 4.32 7.59
N SER A 52 5.46 5.46 8.28
CA SER A 52 4.28 6.31 8.53
C SER A 52 3.66 6.87 7.23
N ALA A 53 4.47 7.23 6.24
CA ALA A 53 3.96 7.67 4.94
C ALA A 53 3.21 6.53 4.22
N LEU A 54 3.75 5.30 4.28
CA LEU A 54 3.12 4.11 3.68
C LEU A 54 1.84 3.70 4.41
N GLU A 55 1.74 3.92 5.72
CA GLU A 55 0.48 3.76 6.47
C GLU A 55 -0.62 4.68 5.92
N GLY A 56 -0.29 5.95 5.67
CA GLY A 56 -1.21 6.91 5.04
C GLY A 56 -1.66 6.46 3.64
N LEU A 57 -0.72 5.97 2.83
CA LEU A 57 -1.03 5.40 1.50
C LEU A 57 -1.95 4.17 1.61
N ASN A 58 -1.68 3.27 2.55
CA ASN A 58 -2.50 2.09 2.80
C ASN A 58 -3.94 2.48 3.18
N GLY A 59 -4.10 3.50 4.03
CA GLY A 59 -5.41 4.06 4.37
C GLY A 59 -6.16 4.59 3.15
N PHE A 60 -5.47 5.34 2.29
CA PHE A 60 -6.04 5.83 1.03
C PHE A 60 -6.47 4.67 0.10
N LEU A 61 -5.60 3.68 -0.12
CA LEU A 61 -5.89 2.53 -0.98
C LEU A 61 -7.06 1.69 -0.45
N LYS A 62 -7.11 1.45 0.87
CA LYS A 62 -8.25 0.78 1.53
C LYS A 62 -9.56 1.55 1.31
N SER A 63 -9.52 2.89 1.42
CA SER A 63 -10.70 3.73 1.13
C SER A 63 -11.16 3.62 -0.32
N LYS A 64 -10.22 3.51 -1.27
CA LYS A 64 -10.52 3.35 -2.69
C LYS A 64 -11.07 1.97 -3.01
N LEU A 65 -10.52 0.93 -2.40
CA LEU A 65 -11.03 -0.42 -2.54
C LEU A 65 -12.47 -0.51 -2.04
N ALA A 66 -12.78 0.07 -0.89
CA ALA A 66 -14.14 0.11 -0.34
C ALA A 66 -15.14 0.88 -1.23
N GLN A 67 -14.69 1.89 -1.98
CA GLN A 67 -15.55 2.63 -2.93
C GLN A 67 -15.90 1.82 -4.18
N ILE A 68 -15.08 0.83 -4.54
CA ILE A 68 -15.26 0.04 -5.76
C ILE A 68 -15.67 -1.40 -5.49
N MET A 69 -15.81 -1.82 -4.23
CA MET A 69 -16.41 -3.12 -3.88
C MET A 69 -17.92 -2.98 -3.84
#